data_AF-A0A495QSJ7-F1
#
_entry.id   AF-A0A495QSJ7-F1
#
_cell.length_a   1.000
_cell.length_b   1.000
_cell.length_c   1.000
_cell.angle_alpha   90.00
_cell.angle_beta   90.00
_cell.angle_gamma   90.00
#
_symmetry.space_group_name_H-M   'P 1'
#
loop_
_entity.id
_entity.type
_entity.pdbx_description
1 polymer ?
#
loop_
_entity_poly.entity_id
_entity_poly.type
_entity_poly.pdbx_seq_one_letter_code
_entity_poly.pdbx_strand_id
1 'polypeptide(L)'
;MSDGRYELYGKNGIWIIAETGGPVVAAFYSVDGHPGWWRGHAFGRVKRTFVPGDPDPVDVARRFIDADPSCLVVRPEPASR
;
A
#
# COMPACT_ATOMS: atom_id res chain seq x y z
N MET A 1 -24.64 -9.05 2.16
CA MET A 1 -23.30 -9.17 2.76
C MET A 1 -22.38 -9.47 1.59
N SER A 2 -21.60 -8.49 1.13
CA SER A 2 -20.66 -8.68 0.04
C SER A 2 -19.61 -9.69 0.49
N ASP A 3 -19.26 -10.67 -0.35
CA ASP A 3 -18.33 -11.78 -0.03
C ASP A 3 -16.87 -11.36 0.25
N GLY A 4 -16.63 -10.09 0.59
CA GLY A 4 -15.34 -9.59 1.10
C GLY A 4 -14.17 -9.71 0.13
N ARG A 5 -14.42 -9.99 -1.16
CA ARG A 5 -13.37 -10.15 -2.16
C ARG A 5 -13.03 -8.79 -2.76
N TYR A 6 -11.77 -8.39 -2.59
CA TYR A 6 -11.20 -7.22 -3.25
C TYR A 6 -10.56 -7.63 -4.58
N GLU A 7 -10.69 -6.78 -5.58
CA GLU A 7 -10.00 -6.87 -6.85
C GLU A 7 -8.89 -5.82 -6.91
N LEU A 8 -7.76 -6.20 -7.49
CA LEU A 8 -6.59 -5.36 -7.61
C LEU A 8 -6.28 -5.10 -9.08
N TYR A 9 -6.25 -3.82 -9.46
CA TYR A 9 -5.97 -3.38 -10.82
C TYR A 9 -4.68 -2.56 -10.85
N GLY A 10 -3.74 -2.91 -11.71
CA GLY A 10 -2.41 -2.27 -11.73
C GLY A 10 -1.94 -1.86 -13.12
N LYS A 11 -1.36 -0.66 -13.23
CA LYS A 11 -0.64 -0.21 -14.42
C LYS A 11 0.40 0.85 -14.07
N ASN A 12 1.62 0.72 -14.60
CA ASN A 12 2.70 1.70 -14.46
C ASN A 12 2.98 2.13 -13.00
N GLY A 13 3.04 1.16 -12.07
CA GLY A 13 3.31 1.46 -10.66
C GLY A 13 2.14 2.09 -9.90
N ILE A 14 0.97 2.25 -10.53
CA ILE A 14 -0.27 2.68 -9.89
C ILE A 14 -1.19 1.48 -9.74
N TRP A 15 -1.80 1.34 -8.57
CA TRP A 15 -2.66 0.23 -8.21
C TRP A 15 -3.95 0.72 -7.55
N ILE A 16 -5.06 0.09 -7.89
CA ILE A 16 -6.41 0.40 -7.41
C ILE A 16 -6.99 -0.84 -6.76
N ILE A 17 -7.59 -0.67 -5.58
CA ILE A 17 -8.33 -1.69 -4.85
C ILE A 17 -9.82 -1.38 -4.97
N ALA A 18 -10.61 -2.33 -5.46
CA ALA A 18 -12.07 -2.23 -5.53
C ALA A 18 -12.73 -3.44 -4.87
N GLU A 19 -13.96 -3.28 -4.39
CA GLU A 19 -14.80 -4.44 -4.06
C GLU A 19 -15.20 -5.15 -5.36
N THR A 20 -15.27 -6.48 -5.35
CA THR A 20 -15.70 -7.27 -6.53
C THR A 20 -17.10 -6.82 -6.98
N GLY A 21 -17.19 -6.25 -8.18
CA GLY A 21 -18.43 -5.68 -8.72
C GLY A 21 -18.95 -4.43 -7.98
N GLY A 22 -18.10 -3.81 -7.14
CA GLY A 22 -18.44 -2.70 -6.26
C GLY A 22 -17.54 -1.47 -6.47
N PRO A 23 -17.52 -0.54 -5.49
CA PRO A 23 -16.78 0.70 -5.60
C PRO A 23 -15.27 0.51 -5.38
N VAL A 24 -14.50 1.50 -5.84
CA VAL A 24 -13.08 1.65 -5.48
C VAL A 24 -12.97 2.04 -4.01
N VAL A 25 -12.14 1.32 -3.27
CA VAL A 25 -11.94 1.50 -1.83
C VAL A 25 -10.58 2.11 -1.50
N ALA A 26 -9.59 1.94 -2.39
CA ALA A 26 -8.28 2.55 -2.23
C ALA A 26 -7.50 2.66 -3.55
N ALA A 27 -6.50 3.53 -3.57
CA ALA A 27 -5.52 3.69 -4.64
C ALA A 27 -4.14 3.91 -4.03
N PHE A 28 -3.11 3.27 -4.57
CA PHE A 28 -1.73 3.42 -4.13
C PHE A 28 -0.76 3.39 -5.31
N TYR A 29 0.37 4.09 -5.19
CA TYR A 29 1.37 4.21 -6.24
C TYR A 29 2.78 4.16 -5.68
N SER A 30 3.70 3.62 -6.47
CA SER A 30 5.13 3.60 -6.17
C SER A 30 5.67 5.02 -6.22
N VAL A 31 6.56 5.36 -5.28
CA VAL A 31 7.19 6.67 -5.24
C VAL A 31 8.45 6.65 -6.11
N ASP A 32 8.49 7.51 -7.12
CA ASP A 32 9.64 7.64 -8.01
C ASP A 32 10.92 7.97 -7.24
N GLY A 33 12.03 7.32 -7.60
CA GLY A 33 13.32 7.47 -6.93
C GLY A 33 13.41 6.81 -5.54
N HIS A 34 12.34 6.17 -5.07
CA HIS A 34 12.28 5.53 -3.76
C HIS A 34 11.76 4.08 -3.86
N PRO A 35 12.61 3.12 -4.26
CA PRO A 35 12.22 1.71 -4.33
C PRO A 35 11.60 1.22 -3.01
N GLY A 36 10.48 0.51 -3.10
CA GLY A 36 9.75 -0.01 -1.95
C GLY A 36 8.86 1.00 -1.21
N TRP A 37 8.88 2.29 -1.59
CA TRP A 37 7.97 3.28 -1.03
C TRP A 37 6.67 3.36 -1.81
N TRP A 38 5.57 3.32 -1.07
CA TRP A 38 4.22 3.40 -1.62
C TRP A 38 3.42 4.49 -0.91
N ARG A 39 2.66 5.25 -1.69
CA ARG A 39 1.76 6.31 -1.19
C ARG A 39 0.39 6.15 -1.82
N GLY A 40 -0.65 6.45 -1.05
CA GLY A 40 -2.01 6.21 -1.51
C GLY A 40 -3.08 6.74 -0.60
N HIS A 41 -4.32 6.55 -1.02
CA HIS A 41 -5.52 6.89 -0.27
C HIS A 41 -6.35 5.62 -0.10
N ALA A 42 -6.76 5.32 1.13
CA ALA A 42 -7.71 4.25 1.44
C ALA A 42 -8.85 4.87 2.26
N PHE A 43 -10.10 4.75 1.80
CA PHE A 43 -11.31 5.29 2.45
C PHE A 43 -11.09 6.61 3.21
N GLY A 44 -10.82 7.70 2.48
CA GLY A 44 -10.67 9.04 3.06
C GLY A 44 -9.40 9.28 3.89
N ARG A 45 -8.54 8.27 4.10
CA ARG A 45 -7.26 8.41 4.79
C ARG A 45 -6.10 8.31 3.81
N VAL A 46 -5.23 9.31 3.85
CA VAL A 46 -3.94 9.25 3.15
C VAL A 46 -3.02 8.34 3.94
N LYS A 47 -2.43 7.35 3.29
CA LYS A 47 -1.52 6.40 3.90
C LYS A 47 -0.21 6.33 3.11
N ARG A 48 0.87 5.98 3.81
CA ARG A 48 2.20 5.76 3.26
C ARG A 48 2.79 4.54 3.93
N THR A 49 3.43 3.68 3.16
CA THR A 49 4.10 2.48 3.68
C THR A 49 5.40 2.25 2.95
N PHE A 50 6.38 1.73 3.67
CA PHE A 50 7.61 1.17 3.10
C PHE A 50 7.51 -0.34 3.15
N VAL A 51 7.81 -0.99 2.02
CA VAL A 51 7.88 -2.44 1.87
C VAL A 51 9.27 -2.79 1.35
N PRO A 52 10.12 -3.44 2.17
CA PRO A 52 11.48 -3.80 1.75
C PRO A 52 11.46 -4.90 0.68
N GLY A 53 12.42 -4.85 -0.25
CA GLY A 53 12.59 -5.85 -1.30
C GLY A 53 11.81 -5.53 -2.58
N ASP A 54 11.40 -6.58 -3.29
CA ASP A 54 10.50 -6.48 -4.45
C ASP A 54 9.05 -6.55 -3.94
N PRO A 55 8.32 -5.42 -3.89
CA PRO A 55 7.04 -5.36 -3.22
C PRO A 55 5.95 -6.10 -4.01
N ASP A 56 5.38 -7.16 -3.42
CA ASP A 56 4.14 -7.77 -3.92
C ASP A 56 2.96 -6.78 -3.76
N PRO A 57 2.28 -6.39 -4.85
CA PRO A 57 1.13 -5.50 -4.82
C PRO A 57 0.02 -5.93 -3.86
N VAL A 58 -0.19 -7.23 -3.65
CA VAL A 58 -1.22 -7.74 -2.72
C VAL A 58 -0.85 -7.45 -1.27
N ASP A 59 0.43 -7.60 -0.92
CA ASP A 59 0.91 -7.27 0.42
C ASP A 59 0.87 -5.77 0.69
N VAL A 60 1.19 -4.95 -0.33
CA VAL A 60 1.03 -3.48 -0.24
C VAL A 60 -0.42 -3.12 0.00
N ALA A 61 -1.35 -3.69 -0.76
CA ALA A 61 -2.78 -3.47 -0.63
C ALA A 61 -3.29 -3.82 0.77
N ARG A 62 -2.92 -4.99 1.30
CA ARG A 62 -3.26 -5.43 2.65
C ARG A 62 -2.79 -4.42 3.70
N ARG A 63 -1.52 -3.98 3.64
CA ARG A 63 -0.98 -2.97 4.57
C ARG A 63 -1.68 -1.62 4.47
N PHE A 64 -2.09 -1.21 3.26
CA PHE A 64 -2.88 0.01 3.06
C PHE A 64 -4.27 -0.08 3.70
N ILE A 65 -4.93 -1.24 3.64
CA ILE A 65 -6.26 -1.43 4.25
C ILE A 65 -6.12 -1.47 5.78
N ASP A 66 -5.18 -2.26 6.30
CA ASP A 66 -5.07 -2.60 7.73
C ASP A 66 -4.47 -1.48 8.62
N ALA A 67 -3.88 -0.43 8.06
CA ALA A 67 -3.08 0.54 8.84
C ALA A 67 -3.88 1.57 9.70
N ASP A 68 -3.61 1.63 11.04
CA ASP A 68 -2.93 2.74 11.80
C ASP A 68 -2.74 2.44 13.33
N PRO A 69 -1.61 2.71 14.04
CA PRO A 69 -0.87 3.99 14.22
C PRO A 69 0.64 3.96 13.87
N SER A 70 1.17 2.83 13.42
CA SER A 70 2.61 2.55 13.27
C SER A 70 3.09 2.49 11.82
N CYS A 71 2.38 3.12 10.87
CA CYS A 71 2.97 3.42 9.56
C CYS A 71 4.19 4.37 9.69
N LEU A 72 4.36 4.94 10.90
CA LEU A 72 5.57 5.50 11.45
C LEU A 72 6.76 4.54 11.37
N VAL A 73 7.80 5.03 10.70
CA VAL A 73 9.17 4.49 10.67
C VAL A 73 9.68 4.14 12.07
N VAL A 74 10.40 3.03 12.22
CA VAL A 74 11.37 2.87 13.32
C VAL A 74 12.75 2.54 12.74
N ARG A 75 13.74 3.40 13.01
CA ARG A 75 15.18 3.16 12.89
C ARG A 75 15.84 3.61 14.20
N PRO A 76 16.83 2.88 14.75
CA PRO A 76 18.27 3.04 14.39
C PRO A 76 18.98 1.66 14.25
N GLU A 77 20.22 1.48 13.79
CA GLU A 77 21.46 2.27 13.76
C GLU A 77 22.33 1.82 12.55
N PRO A 78 23.14 2.68 11.93
CA PRO A 78 24.20 2.21 11.05
C PRO A 78 25.36 1.65 11.90
N ALA A 79 25.52 0.34 11.90
CA ALA A 79 26.75 -0.29 12.40
C ALA A 79 27.28 -1.25 11.34
N SER A 80 28.25 -0.78 10.55
CA SER A 80 29.60 -1.33 10.61
C SER A 80 30.52 -0.73 9.53
N ARG A 81 31.52 -0.02 10.07
CA ARG A 81 32.93 0.10 9.66
C ARG A 81 33.31 0.93 8.43
#